data_AF-A0AAP2G9H6-F1
#
_entry.id   AF-A0AAP2G9H6-F1
#
_cell.length_a   1.000
_cell.length_b   1.000
_cell.length_c   1.000
_cell.angle_alpha   90.00
_cell.angle_beta   90.00
_cell.angle_gamma   90.00
#
_symmetry.space_group_name_H-M   'P 1'
#
loop_
_entity.id
_entity.type
_entity.pdbx_description
1 polymer ?
#
loop_
_entity_poly.entity_id
_entity_poly.type
_entity_poly.pdbx_seq_one_letter_code
_entity_poly.pdbx_strand_id
1 'polypeptide(L)'
;MKPHRASFGAILTTVILAGAGGWLVSLTGIPLGWMIGSMIVTASASLMQLPIRKPVLLLDVVRAAIGLMLGAAFTHELFASLGTWGVTLLFLIVLLGVMFGVSFLPFAALRVSPR
;
A
#
# COMPACT_ATOMS: atom_id res chain seq x y z
N MET A 1 -27.11 -2.38 -12.84
CA MET A 1 -25.88 -2.68 -13.60
C MET A 1 -25.22 -1.34 -13.98
N LYS A 2 -24.19 -0.89 -13.24
CA LYS A 2 -23.55 0.43 -13.48
C LYS A 2 -22.64 0.34 -14.73
N PRO A 3 -22.68 1.32 -15.65
CA PRO A 3 -22.05 1.21 -16.96
C PRO A 3 -20.53 1.05 -16.84
N HIS A 4 -20.01 -0.05 -17.39
CA HIS A 4 -18.60 -0.44 -17.33
C HIS A 4 -17.65 0.64 -17.92
N ARG A 5 -18.13 1.42 -18.90
CA ARG A 5 -17.36 2.48 -19.58
C ARG A 5 -17.03 3.68 -18.68
N ALA A 6 -17.91 4.06 -17.76
CA ALA A 6 -17.69 5.17 -16.83
C ALA A 6 -16.64 4.84 -15.76
N SER A 7 -16.44 3.55 -15.46
CA SER A 7 -15.41 3.12 -14.49
C SER A 7 -14.01 3.10 -15.11
N PHE A 8 -13.90 2.78 -16.39
CA PHE A 8 -12.62 2.74 -17.09
C PHE A 8 -11.99 4.14 -17.21
N GLY A 9 -12.80 5.16 -17.54
CA GLY A 9 -12.34 6.56 -17.58
C GLY A 9 -11.74 7.01 -16.25
N ALA A 10 -12.46 6.76 -15.14
CA ALA A 10 -11.99 7.10 -13.79
C ALA A 10 -10.69 6.35 -13.39
N ILE A 11 -10.56 5.07 -13.77
CA ILE A 11 -9.33 4.30 -13.53
C ILE A 11 -8.17 4.90 -14.33
N LEU A 12 -8.38 5.21 -15.60
CA LEU A 12 -7.36 5.82 -16.45
C LEU A 12 -6.91 7.18 -15.90
N THR A 13 -7.85 8.03 -15.50
CA THR A 13 -7.55 9.31 -14.84
C THR A 13 -6.73 9.10 -13.57
N THR A 14 -7.08 8.10 -12.76
CA THR A 14 -6.33 7.76 -11.54
C THR A 14 -4.90 7.35 -11.85
N VAL A 15 -4.70 6.48 -12.84
CA VAL A 15 -3.37 5.98 -13.23
C VAL A 15 -2.49 7.10 -13.79
N ILE A 16 -3.04 7.95 -14.66
CA ILE A 16 -2.31 9.08 -15.25
C ILE A 16 -1.91 10.09 -14.16
N LEU A 17 -2.86 10.45 -13.28
CA LEU A 17 -2.61 11.41 -12.21
C LEU A 17 -1.57 10.88 -11.21
N ALA A 18 -1.72 9.62 -10.79
CA ALA A 18 -0.77 8.93 -9.91
C ALA A 18 0.62 8.80 -10.54
N GLY A 19 0.69 8.45 -11.83
CA GLY A 19 1.94 8.32 -12.57
C GLY A 19 2.66 9.65 -12.74
N ALA A 20 1.92 10.73 -13.05
CA ALA A 20 2.48 12.08 -13.14
C ALA A 20 3.04 12.55 -11.78
N GLY A 21 2.29 12.32 -10.69
CA GLY A 21 2.75 12.61 -9.33
C GLY A 21 4.00 11.83 -8.94
N GLY A 22 4.02 10.53 -9.23
CA GLY A 22 5.19 9.67 -9.00
C GLY A 22 6.41 10.10 -9.81
N TRP A 23 6.22 10.43 -11.09
CA TRP A 23 7.28 10.90 -11.97
C TRP A 23 7.92 12.20 -11.45
N LEU A 24 7.11 13.19 -11.08
CA LEU A 24 7.60 14.46 -10.56
C LEU A 24 8.45 14.27 -9.29
N VAL A 25 8.00 13.43 -8.36
CA VAL A 25 8.74 13.16 -7.11
C VAL A 25 9.97 12.28 -7.36
N SER A 26 9.98 11.47 -8.41
CA SER A 26 11.18 10.68 -8.74
C SER A 26 12.37 11.52 -9.19
N LEU A 27 12.13 12.72 -9.70
CA LEU A 27 13.18 13.67 -10.09
C LEU A 27 13.92 14.26 -8.89
N THR A 28 13.38 14.16 -7.68
CA THR A 28 13.98 14.74 -6.47
C THR A 28 15.01 13.81 -5.80
N GLY A 29 15.27 12.62 -6.36
CA GLY A 29 16.27 11.67 -5.87
C GLY A 29 15.88 10.92 -4.59
N ILE A 30 14.61 11.00 -4.16
CA ILE A 30 14.12 10.28 -2.97
C ILE A 30 13.99 8.78 -3.31
N PRO A 31 14.50 7.86 -2.46
CA PRO A 31 14.29 6.43 -2.65
C PRO A 31 12.77 6.14 -2.67
N LEU A 32 12.31 5.42 -3.69
CA LEU A 32 10.89 5.13 -3.93
C LEU A 32 10.01 6.38 -4.20
N GLY A 33 10.59 7.46 -4.73
CA GLY A 33 9.86 8.68 -5.07
C GLY A 33 8.61 8.46 -5.93
N TRP A 34 8.64 7.47 -6.83
CA TRP A 34 7.49 7.06 -7.63
C TRP A 34 6.28 6.61 -6.78
N MET A 35 6.51 5.88 -5.69
CA MET A 35 5.44 5.44 -4.77
C MET A 35 4.94 6.59 -3.90
N ILE A 36 5.85 7.40 -3.36
CA ILE A 36 5.49 8.51 -2.47
C ILE A 36 4.68 9.56 -3.25
N GLY A 37 5.14 9.96 -4.43
CA GLY A 37 4.45 10.94 -5.26
C GLY A 37 3.06 10.47 -5.71
N SER A 38 2.94 9.20 -6.11
CA SER A 38 1.63 8.63 -6.48
C SER A 38 0.65 8.57 -5.29
N MET A 39 1.13 8.22 -4.09
CA MET A 39 0.29 8.21 -2.88
C MET A 39 -0.16 9.62 -2.48
N ILE A 40 0.72 10.62 -2.51
CA ILE A 40 0.36 12.01 -2.17
C ILE A 40 -0.69 12.53 -3.14
N VAL A 41 -0.50 12.32 -4.43
CA VAL A 41 -1.42 12.82 -5.46
C VAL A 41 -2.77 12.12 -5.39
N THR A 42 -2.79 10.80 -5.21
CA THR A 42 -4.07 10.05 -5.08
C THR A 42 -4.79 10.37 -3.77
N ALA A 43 -4.07 10.56 -2.66
CA ALA A 43 -4.64 11.01 -1.39
C ALA A 43 -5.25 12.42 -1.52
N SER A 44 -4.53 13.34 -2.14
CA SER A 44 -4.99 14.72 -2.37
C SER A 44 -6.23 14.75 -3.27
N ALA A 45 -6.22 13.97 -4.36
CA ALA A 45 -7.37 13.83 -5.24
C ALA A 45 -8.58 13.19 -4.54
N SER A 46 -8.35 12.24 -3.64
CA SER A 46 -9.42 11.64 -2.82
C SER A 46 -10.02 12.64 -1.84
N LEU A 47 -9.20 13.53 -1.24
CA LEU A 47 -9.68 14.59 -0.36
C LEU A 47 -10.53 15.63 -1.12
N MET A 48 -10.16 15.91 -2.37
CA MET A 48 -10.93 16.76 -3.28
C MET A 48 -12.19 16.08 -3.87
N GLN A 49 -12.52 14.86 -3.41
CA GLN A 49 -13.65 14.06 -3.90
C GLN A 49 -13.63 13.82 -5.43
N LEU A 50 -12.44 13.83 -6.06
CA LEU A 50 -12.32 13.41 -7.46
C LEU A 50 -12.72 11.94 -7.59
N PRO A 51 -13.24 11.52 -8.76
CA PRO A 51 -13.64 10.14 -9.02
C PRO A 51 -12.40 9.22 -9.18
N ILE A 52 -11.67 9.03 -8.08
CA ILE A 52 -10.53 8.12 -7.98
C ILE A 52 -11.06 6.71 -7.78
N ARG A 53 -10.63 5.77 -8.62
CA ARG A 53 -11.03 4.36 -8.52
C ARG A 53 -9.82 3.47 -8.43
N LYS A 54 -9.86 2.55 -7.46
CA LYS A 54 -8.86 1.50 -7.33
C LYS A 54 -8.92 0.53 -8.52
N PRO A 55 -7.81 0.28 -9.24
CA PRO A 55 -7.78 -0.73 -10.29
C PRO A 55 -7.58 -2.13 -9.68
N VAL A 56 -8.68 -2.80 -9.30
CA VAL A 56 -8.64 -4.10 -8.58
C VAL A 56 -7.86 -5.17 -9.35
N LEU A 57 -8.13 -5.33 -10.65
CA LEU A 57 -7.46 -6.33 -11.48
C LEU A 57 -5.93 -6.10 -11.56
N LEU A 58 -5.52 -4.84 -11.66
CA LEU A 58 -4.10 -4.49 -11.71
C LEU A 58 -3.42 -4.78 -10.36
N LEU A 59 -4.11 -4.49 -9.25
CA LEU A 59 -3.61 -4.81 -7.91
C LEU A 59 -3.44 -6.31 -7.71
N ASP A 60 -4.34 -7.14 -8.23
CA ASP A 60 -4.22 -8.59 -8.10
C ASP A 60 -2.96 -9.11 -8.82
N VAL A 61 -2.69 -8.63 -10.03
CA VAL A 61 -1.46 -8.96 -10.78
C VAL A 61 -0.21 -8.45 -10.06
N VAL A 62 -0.21 -7.20 -9.61
CA VAL A 62 0.94 -6.59 -8.92
C VAL A 62 1.22 -7.30 -7.60
N ARG A 63 0.20 -7.65 -6.82
CA ARG A 63 0.34 -8.40 -5.57
C ARG A 63 0.93 -9.78 -5.81
N ALA A 64 0.47 -10.48 -6.85
CA ALA A 64 1.05 -11.77 -7.24
C ALA A 64 2.52 -11.61 -7.63
N ALA A 65 2.87 -10.61 -8.43
CA ALA A 65 4.24 -10.34 -8.84
C ALA A 65 5.16 -10.02 -7.64
N ILE A 66 4.72 -9.13 -6.73
CA ILE A 66 5.48 -8.82 -5.51
C ILE A 66 5.67 -10.09 -4.67
N GLY A 67 4.63 -10.91 -4.50
CA GLY A 67 4.73 -12.17 -3.79
C GLY A 67 5.71 -13.15 -4.43
N LEU A 68 5.70 -13.27 -5.76
CA LEU A 68 6.66 -14.08 -6.51
C LEU A 68 8.10 -13.56 -6.36
N MET A 69 8.31 -12.24 -6.42
CA MET A 69 9.64 -11.65 -6.22
C MET A 69 10.16 -11.88 -4.81
N LEU A 70 9.32 -11.70 -3.79
CA LEU A 70 9.67 -12.01 -2.41
C LEU A 70 9.96 -13.50 -2.24
N GLY A 71 9.18 -14.37 -2.87
CA GLY A 71 9.37 -15.83 -2.90
C GLY A 71 10.71 -16.24 -3.54
N ALA A 72 11.04 -15.65 -4.68
CA ALA A 72 12.29 -15.93 -5.39
C ALA A 72 13.52 -15.39 -4.65
N ALA A 73 13.35 -14.40 -3.77
CA ALA A 73 14.43 -13.87 -2.95
C ALA A 73 14.82 -14.80 -1.79
N PHE A 74 14.05 -15.85 -1.47
CA PHE A 74 14.42 -16.81 -0.42
C PHE A 74 15.56 -17.71 -0.87
N THR A 75 16.75 -17.51 -0.29
CA THR A 75 17.97 -18.30 -0.51
C THR A 75 18.35 -19.11 0.72
N HIS A 76 19.24 -20.09 0.59
CA HIS A 76 19.75 -20.87 1.74
C HIS A 76 20.51 -20.00 2.75
N GLU A 77 21.20 -18.95 2.27
CA GLU A 77 21.95 -17.98 3.09
C GLU A 77 21.03 -17.16 4.01
N LEU A 78 19.81 -16.87 3.54
CA LEU A 78 18.77 -16.23 4.36
C LEU A 78 18.42 -17.08 5.58
N PHE A 79 18.29 -18.41 5.42
CA PHE A 79 18.00 -19.32 6.53
C PHE A 79 19.13 -19.39 7.55
N ALA A 80 20.39 -19.35 7.10
CA ALA A 80 21.54 -19.28 8.01
C ALA A 80 21.55 -17.97 8.82
N SER A 81 21.05 -16.88 8.23
CA SER A 81 20.97 -15.56 8.88
C SER A 81 19.73 -15.39 9.78
N LEU A 82 18.73 -16.27 9.72
CA LEU A 82 17.54 -16.19 10.59
C LEU A 82 17.90 -16.25 12.09
N GLY A 83 18.96 -16.99 12.45
CA GLY A 83 19.44 -17.06 13.82
C GLY A 83 19.94 -15.72 14.35
N THR A 84 20.53 -14.88 13.50
CA THR A 84 21.05 -13.55 13.90
C THR A 84 19.96 -12.47 13.89
N TRP A 85 18.92 -12.64 13.08
CA TRP A 85 17.78 -11.71 13.00
C TRP A 85 16.65 -12.02 13.97
N GLY A 86 16.75 -13.06 14.81
CA GLY A 86 15.69 -13.42 15.75
C GLY A 86 15.21 -12.23 16.61
N VAL A 87 16.14 -11.40 17.08
CA VAL A 87 15.80 -10.20 17.88
C VAL A 87 15.11 -9.13 17.03
N THR A 88 15.57 -8.86 15.81
CA THR A 88 14.94 -7.86 14.93
C THR A 88 13.56 -8.31 14.46
N LEU A 89 13.39 -9.61 14.18
CA LEU A 89 12.10 -10.22 13.86
C LEU A 89 11.13 -10.15 15.05
N LEU A 90 11.61 -10.44 16.27
CA LEU A 90 10.78 -10.30 17.48
C LEU A 90 10.34 -8.85 17.67
N PHE A 91 11.26 -7.90 17.53
CA PHE A 91 10.95 -6.47 17.65
C PHE A 91 9.93 -6.03 16.60
N LEU A 92 10.07 -6.51 15.35
CA LEU A 92 9.11 -6.28 14.28
C LEU A 92 7.71 -6.80 14.65
N ILE A 93 7.60 -8.04 15.13
CA ILE A 93 6.32 -8.64 15.55
C ILE A 93 5.68 -7.83 16.67
N VAL A 94 6.45 -7.45 17.69
CA VAL A 94 5.97 -6.64 18.81
C VAL A 94 5.46 -5.29 18.30
N LEU A 95 6.24 -4.59 17.47
CA LEU A 95 5.85 -3.29 16.93
C LEU A 95 4.56 -3.38 16.10
N LEU A 96 4.45 -4.39 15.22
CA LEU A 96 3.24 -4.64 14.43
C LEU A 96 2.03 -4.93 15.33
N GLY A 97 2.21 -5.71 16.40
CA GLY A 97 1.18 -5.98 17.39
C GLY A 97 0.72 -4.72 18.11
N VAL A 98 1.65 -3.84 18.50
CA VAL A 98 1.34 -2.54 19.11
C VAL A 98 0.59 -1.65 18.12
N MET A 99 1.06 -1.52 16.87
CA MET A 99 0.39 -0.71 15.85
C MET A 99 -1.04 -1.22 15.56
N PHE A 100 -1.22 -2.54 15.50
CA PHE A 100 -2.52 -3.16 15.35
C PHE A 100 -3.42 -2.86 16.56
N GLY A 101 -2.90 -3.02 17.77
CA GLY A 101 -3.62 -2.70 19.00
C GLY A 101 -4.07 -1.24 19.04
N VAL A 102 -3.16 -0.29 18.83
CA VAL A 102 -3.46 1.15 18.80
C VAL A 102 -4.48 1.50 17.72
N SER A 103 -4.40 0.86 16.56
CA SER A 103 -5.32 1.12 15.44
C SER A 103 -6.68 0.44 15.60
N PHE A 104 -6.81 -0.66 16.37
CA PHE A 104 -8.06 -1.42 16.47
C PHE A 104 -8.81 -1.16 17.78
N LEU A 105 -8.10 -1.02 18.91
CA LEU A 105 -8.68 -0.74 20.23
C LEU A 105 -9.64 0.47 20.26
N PRO A 106 -9.34 1.63 19.65
CA PRO A 106 -10.26 2.75 19.66
C PRO A 106 -11.52 2.48 18.82
N PHE A 107 -11.41 1.80 17.68
CA PHE A 107 -12.59 1.43 16.87
C PHE A 107 -13.43 0.34 17.53
N ALA A 108 -12.80 -0.59 18.24
CA ALA A 108 -13.48 -1.59 19.04
C ALA A 108 -14.19 -0.96 20.25
N ALA A 109 -13.54 0.00 20.95
CA ALA A 109 -14.13 0.73 22.07
C ALA A 109 -15.32 1.61 21.64
N LEU A 110 -15.24 2.25 20.47
CA LEU A 110 -16.33 3.08 19.92
C LEU A 110 -17.55 2.26 19.46
N ARG A 111 -17.38 0.98 19.10
CA ARG A 111 -18.51 0.08 18.77
C ARG A 111 -19.35 -0.36 19.98
N VAL A 112 -18.88 -0.13 21.20
CA VAL A 112 -19.53 -0.57 22.46
C VAL A 112 -20.34 0.57 23.13
N SER A 113 -20.45 1.75 22.52
CA SER A 113 -21.31 2.83 23.00
C SER A 113 -22.63 2.88 22.21
N PRO A 114 -23.68 2.10 22.57
CA PRO A 114 -25.01 2.31 22.05
C PRO A 114 -25.57 3.60 22.66
N ARG A 115 -25.83 4.59 21.81
CA ARG A 115 -26.81 5.64 22.10
C ARG A 115 -27.82 5.65 20.97
#